data_AF-A0AAE1LKJ2-F1
#
_entry.id   AF-A0AAE1LKJ2-F1
#
_cell.length_a   1.000
_cell.length_b   1.000
_cell.length_c   1.000
_cell.angle_alpha   90.00
_cell.angle_beta   90.00
_cell.angle_gamma   90.00
#
_symmetry.space_group_name_H-M   'P 1'
#
loop_
_entity.id
_entity.type
_entity.pdbx_description
1 polymer ?
#
loop_
_entity_poly.entity_id
_entity_poly.type
_entity_poly.pdbx_seq_one_letter_code
_entity_poly.pdbx_strand_id
1 'polypeptide(L)'
;MYVRSITASFDFTPFHPHTRADYRTLLELVVVFLGHNPNPAGPYKFSPPIALSSARFMGRIIYCLTIHMFALTGEFEVRDTLLQNLRELNLFFVSIYLKPWFTATIAAIAPRTDLQLATDIINYTRSPAVADIAGAALKNHLWYLHGVTVGLAFFDEEIPLNEKRDMVARLSCAPPQKVSPWRRYVLAPKSSFSFLKSKSISDFVSTTTLNFFDVMKLDKSFLNEDPEKWPENPKYQENRAIIKALHVVNDIAERGVALVKRFIKNPLTRKEEGFQDLLL
;
A
#
# COMPACT_ATOMS: atom_id res chain seq x y z
N MET A 1 -5.88 2.01 -23.78
CA MET A 1 -4.40 2.04 -23.78
C MET A 1 -3.81 1.90 -22.36
N TYR A 2 -4.34 2.58 -21.34
CA TYR A 2 -3.88 2.49 -19.93
C TYR A 2 -4.17 1.15 -19.22
N VAL A 3 -5.25 0.45 -19.60
CA VAL A 3 -5.63 -0.86 -19.03
C VAL A 3 -4.59 -1.95 -19.35
N ARG A 4 -3.92 -1.87 -20.51
CA ARG A 4 -2.90 -2.85 -20.94
C ARG A 4 -1.58 -2.73 -20.17
N SER A 5 -1.23 -1.56 -19.62
CA SER A 5 0.02 -1.41 -18.83
C SER A 5 -0.13 -1.92 -17.39
N ILE A 6 -1.34 -1.83 -16.82
CA ILE A 6 -1.66 -2.39 -15.49
C ILE A 6 -1.63 -3.92 -15.53
N THR A 7 -2.16 -4.55 -16.59
CA THR A 7 -2.18 -6.02 -16.73
C THR A 7 -0.80 -6.62 -16.99
N ALA A 8 0.12 -5.91 -17.66
CA ALA A 8 1.45 -6.42 -18.01
C ALA A 8 2.43 -6.49 -16.81
N SER A 9 2.10 -5.83 -15.70
CA SER A 9 2.94 -5.73 -14.51
C SER A 9 2.47 -6.59 -13.34
N PHE A 10 1.39 -7.35 -13.52
CA PHE A 10 0.85 -8.27 -12.53
C PHE A 10 0.81 -9.68 -13.10
N ASP A 11 1.70 -10.55 -12.63
CA ASP A 11 1.55 -11.99 -12.77
C ASP A 11 0.47 -12.45 -11.77
N PHE A 12 -0.62 -13.00 -12.29
CA PHE A 12 -1.79 -13.45 -11.52
C PHE A 12 -1.82 -14.99 -11.35
N THR A 13 -0.69 -15.70 -11.46
CA THR A 13 -0.62 -17.17 -11.27
C THR A 13 0.22 -17.62 -10.06
N PRO A 14 -0.12 -18.75 -9.38
CA PRO A 14 -1.37 -19.08 -8.72
C PRO A 14 -1.36 -18.75 -7.20
N PHE A 15 -2.56 -18.52 -6.69
CA PHE A 15 -2.94 -18.22 -5.30
C PHE A 15 -2.13 -18.93 -4.20
N HIS A 16 -1.55 -18.15 -3.29
CA HIS A 16 -1.07 -18.67 -2.01
C HIS A 16 -2.28 -19.14 -1.16
N PRO A 17 -2.28 -20.37 -0.60
CA PRO A 17 -3.43 -20.98 0.08
C PRO A 17 -3.87 -20.31 1.40
N HIS A 18 -3.37 -19.12 1.71
CA HIS A 18 -3.67 -18.38 2.95
C HIS A 18 -4.28 -16.99 2.71
N THR A 19 -4.65 -16.64 1.47
CA THR A 19 -5.45 -15.44 1.24
C THR A 19 -6.84 -15.65 1.82
N ARG A 20 -7.20 -14.90 2.89
CA ARG A 20 -8.58 -14.86 3.42
C ARG A 20 -9.55 -14.67 2.26
N ALA A 21 -10.71 -15.32 2.28
CA ALA A 21 -11.69 -15.31 1.18
C ALA A 21 -11.92 -13.91 0.57
N ASP A 22 -11.98 -12.88 1.40
CA ASP A 22 -12.14 -11.47 0.99
C ASP A 22 -11.03 -10.97 0.04
N TYR A 23 -9.77 -11.41 0.19
CA TYR A 23 -8.65 -10.99 -0.67
C TYR A 23 -8.83 -11.52 -2.10
N ARG A 24 -9.25 -12.78 -2.20
CA ARG A 24 -9.55 -13.40 -3.49
C ARG A 24 -10.73 -12.71 -4.17
N THR A 25 -11.81 -12.48 -3.43
CA THR A 25 -12.97 -11.74 -3.94
C THR A 25 -12.59 -10.36 -4.45
N LEU A 26 -11.75 -9.61 -3.72
CA LEU A 26 -11.28 -8.31 -4.17
C LEU A 26 -10.53 -8.40 -5.50
N LEU A 27 -9.58 -9.33 -5.64
CA LEU A 27 -8.80 -9.50 -6.86
C LEU A 27 -9.68 -9.89 -8.06
N GLU A 28 -10.61 -10.83 -7.86
CA GLU A 28 -11.56 -11.24 -8.90
C GLU A 28 -12.42 -10.04 -9.35
N LEU A 29 -12.93 -9.24 -8.41
CA LEU A 29 -13.70 -8.03 -8.74
C LEU A 29 -12.88 -6.97 -9.48
N VAL A 30 -11.59 -6.83 -9.17
CA VAL A 30 -10.70 -5.95 -9.93
C VAL A 30 -10.56 -6.43 -11.37
N VAL A 31 -10.43 -7.74 -11.60
CA VAL A 31 -10.34 -8.30 -12.95
C VAL A 31 -11.62 -8.00 -13.74
N VAL A 32 -12.79 -8.18 -13.12
CA VAL A 32 -14.10 -7.83 -13.72
C VAL A 32 -14.20 -6.34 -14.00
N PHE A 33 -13.80 -5.49 -13.05
CA PHE A 33 -13.80 -4.04 -13.19
C PHE A 33 -12.90 -3.56 -14.36
N LEU A 34 -11.80 -4.27 -14.62
CA LEU A 34 -10.92 -4.02 -15.76
C LEU A 34 -11.45 -4.59 -17.10
N GLY A 35 -12.66 -5.15 -17.11
CA GLY A 35 -13.33 -5.67 -18.31
C GLY A 35 -12.93 -7.09 -18.71
N HIS A 36 -12.33 -7.85 -17.80
CA HIS A 36 -11.88 -9.23 -18.05
C HIS A 36 -12.71 -10.23 -17.22
N ASN A 37 -12.74 -11.49 -17.64
CA ASN A 37 -13.39 -12.55 -16.86
C ASN A 37 -12.34 -13.31 -16.03
N PRO A 38 -12.38 -13.25 -14.69
CA PRO A 38 -11.46 -14.01 -13.85
C PRO A 38 -11.75 -15.53 -13.85
N ASN A 39 -12.94 -15.95 -14.32
CA ASN A 39 -13.32 -17.36 -14.40
C ASN A 39 -13.12 -17.90 -15.83
N PRO A 40 -12.13 -18.79 -16.08
CA PRO A 40 -11.93 -19.38 -17.40
C PRO A 40 -13.00 -20.41 -17.77
N ALA A 41 -13.75 -20.95 -16.80
CA ALA A 41 -14.69 -22.06 -17.00
C ALA A 41 -16.14 -21.61 -17.29
N GLY A 42 -16.41 -20.30 -17.32
CA GLY A 42 -17.76 -19.77 -17.54
C GLY A 42 -17.92 -18.33 -17.06
N PRO A 43 -19.16 -17.81 -17.02
CA PRO A 43 -19.40 -16.45 -16.54
C PRO A 43 -18.97 -16.30 -15.07
N TYR A 44 -18.45 -15.12 -14.73
CA TYR A 44 -18.17 -14.77 -13.34
C TYR A 44 -19.47 -14.67 -12.56
N LYS A 45 -19.51 -15.25 -11.36
CA LYS A 45 -20.65 -15.18 -10.45
C LYS A 45 -20.30 -14.25 -9.30
N PHE A 46 -21.05 -13.17 -9.16
CA PHE A 46 -20.91 -12.27 -8.02
C PHE A 46 -21.38 -12.96 -6.74
N SER A 47 -20.56 -12.85 -5.69
CA SER A 47 -21.01 -13.17 -4.33
C SER A 47 -21.92 -12.05 -3.82
N PRO A 48 -22.95 -12.36 -3.01
CA PRO A 48 -23.78 -11.34 -2.39
C PRO A 48 -22.93 -10.35 -1.55
N PRO A 49 -23.32 -9.06 -1.47
CA PRO A 49 -22.58 -8.08 -0.70
C PRO A 49 -22.40 -8.53 0.76
N ILE A 50 -21.15 -8.60 1.22
CA ILE A 50 -20.85 -8.99 2.59
C ILE A 50 -21.25 -7.85 3.53
N ALA A 51 -21.83 -8.17 4.70
CA ALA A 51 -22.16 -7.20 5.74
C ALA A 51 -20.95 -6.30 6.09
N LEU A 52 -21.14 -4.99 5.96
CA LEU A 52 -20.09 -3.98 6.12
C LEU A 52 -19.80 -3.69 7.60
N SER A 53 -18.87 -4.42 8.22
CA SER A 53 -18.36 -3.97 9.52
C SER A 53 -17.46 -2.73 9.38
N SER A 54 -17.65 -1.74 10.26
CA SER A 54 -16.98 -0.44 10.19
C SER A 54 -15.44 -0.49 10.17
N ALA A 55 -14.86 -1.63 10.60
CA ALA A 55 -13.45 -1.89 10.78
C ALA A 55 -12.73 -2.53 9.57
N ARG A 56 -13.43 -3.02 8.54
CA ARG A 56 -12.79 -3.75 7.42
C ARG A 56 -12.67 -2.89 6.16
N PHE A 57 -11.47 -2.34 5.90
CA PHE A 57 -11.15 -1.61 4.66
C PHE A 57 -11.57 -2.37 3.40
N MET A 58 -11.23 -3.65 3.37
CA MET A 58 -11.47 -4.53 2.23
C MET A 58 -12.95 -4.66 1.88
N GLY A 59 -13.81 -4.83 2.90
CA GLY A 59 -15.25 -4.91 2.70
C GLY A 59 -15.80 -3.64 2.05
N ARG A 60 -15.26 -2.46 2.41
CA ARG A 60 -15.68 -1.19 1.82
C ARG A 60 -15.27 -1.07 0.34
N ILE A 61 -14.05 -1.49 -0.01
CA ILE A 61 -13.59 -1.45 -1.41
C ILE A 61 -14.34 -2.46 -2.27
N ILE A 62 -14.50 -3.69 -1.78
CA ILE A 62 -15.32 -4.72 -2.43
C ILE A 62 -16.72 -4.18 -2.70
N TYR A 63 -17.35 -3.57 -1.69
CA TYR A 63 -18.66 -2.97 -1.84
C TYR A 63 -18.67 -1.83 -2.87
N CYS A 64 -17.70 -0.92 -2.85
CA CYS A 64 -17.61 0.19 -3.82
C CYS A 64 -17.44 -0.30 -5.26
N LEU A 65 -16.65 -1.36 -5.47
CA LEU A 65 -16.49 -2.00 -6.77
C LEU A 65 -17.81 -2.64 -7.22
N THR A 66 -18.43 -3.43 -6.35
CA THR A 66 -19.67 -4.15 -6.64
C THR A 66 -20.82 -3.20 -6.96
N ILE A 67 -21.09 -2.19 -6.12
CA ILE A 67 -22.17 -1.22 -6.36
C ILE A 67 -21.94 -0.44 -7.65
N HIS A 68 -20.70 0.00 -7.92
CA HIS A 68 -20.41 0.69 -9.16
C HIS A 68 -20.71 -0.18 -10.39
N MET A 69 -20.33 -1.47 -10.36
CA MET A 69 -20.58 -2.38 -11.48
C MET A 69 -22.07 -2.65 -11.70
N PHE A 70 -22.85 -2.89 -10.64
CA PHE A 70 -24.30 -3.09 -10.78
C PHE A 70 -25.07 -1.81 -11.13
N ALA A 71 -24.61 -0.65 -10.65
CA ALA A 71 -25.22 0.62 -11.06
C ALA A 71 -25.05 0.87 -12.58
N LEU A 72 -23.97 0.34 -13.18
CA LEU A 72 -23.77 0.41 -14.63
C LEU A 72 -24.65 -0.57 -15.43
N THR A 73 -25.20 -1.62 -14.81
CA THR A 73 -26.12 -2.55 -15.47
C THR A 73 -27.56 -2.04 -15.49
N GLY A 74 -27.87 -0.98 -14.74
CA GLY A 74 -29.23 -0.42 -14.64
C GLY A 74 -30.17 -1.21 -13.72
N GLU A 75 -29.62 -2.09 -12.88
CA GLU A 75 -30.40 -2.93 -11.95
C GLU A 75 -30.98 -2.15 -10.77
N PHE A 76 -30.41 -0.97 -10.45
CA PHE A 76 -30.95 -0.04 -9.45
C PHE A 76 -30.49 1.40 -9.73
N GLU A 77 -31.26 2.38 -9.24
CA GLU A 77 -30.94 3.79 -9.41
C GLU A 77 -29.88 4.27 -8.41
N VAL A 78 -28.85 4.94 -8.93
CA VAL A 78 -27.82 5.61 -8.13
C VAL A 78 -27.68 7.03 -8.61
N ARG A 79 -27.65 7.99 -7.68
CA ARG A 79 -27.40 9.40 -8.01
C ARG A 79 -26.10 9.54 -8.82
N ASP A 80 -26.15 10.28 -9.93
CA ASP A 80 -24.98 10.48 -10.82
C ASP A 80 -23.72 10.93 -10.09
N THR A 81 -23.88 11.83 -9.12
CA THR A 81 -22.77 12.32 -8.28
C THR A 81 -22.11 11.21 -7.46
N LEU A 82 -22.90 10.26 -6.95
CA LEU A 82 -22.39 9.10 -6.23
C LEU A 82 -21.72 8.11 -7.20
N LEU A 83 -22.33 7.86 -8.35
CA LEU A 83 -21.77 6.99 -9.38
C LEU A 83 -20.39 7.49 -9.84
N GLN A 84 -20.27 8.79 -10.11
CA GLN A 84 -19.00 9.40 -10.49
C GLN A 84 -17.96 9.34 -9.36
N ASN A 85 -18.35 9.53 -8.11
CA ASN A 85 -17.44 9.36 -6.97
C ASN A 85 -16.95 7.90 -6.83
N LEU A 86 -17.85 6.92 -6.96
CA LEU A 86 -17.49 5.51 -6.92
C LEU A 86 -16.52 5.16 -8.05
N ARG A 87 -16.77 5.68 -9.26
CA ARG A 87 -15.88 5.52 -10.40
C ARG A 87 -14.47 6.05 -10.11
N GLU A 88 -14.34 7.28 -9.63
CA GLU A 88 -13.03 7.87 -9.35
C GLU A 88 -12.30 7.15 -8.21
N LEU A 89 -13.00 6.71 -7.17
CA LEU A 89 -12.43 5.92 -6.08
C LEU A 89 -11.92 4.56 -6.59
N ASN A 90 -12.74 3.84 -7.36
CA ASN A 90 -12.39 2.52 -7.88
C ASN A 90 -11.20 2.60 -8.85
N LEU A 91 -11.18 3.62 -9.72
CA LEU A 91 -10.04 3.84 -10.62
C LEU A 91 -8.76 4.15 -9.85
N PHE A 92 -8.82 5.02 -8.84
CA PHE A 92 -7.67 5.30 -7.98
C PHE A 92 -7.20 4.04 -7.25
N PHE A 93 -8.12 3.27 -6.64
CA PHE A 93 -7.78 2.06 -5.92
C PHE A 93 -7.04 1.06 -6.82
N VAL A 94 -7.61 0.75 -7.99
CA VAL A 94 -7.04 -0.23 -8.92
C VAL A 94 -5.71 0.24 -9.51
N SER A 95 -5.58 1.53 -9.82
CA SER A 95 -4.36 2.05 -10.47
C SER A 95 -3.22 2.42 -9.53
N ILE A 96 -3.52 2.79 -8.28
CA ILE A 96 -2.52 3.33 -7.33
C ILE A 96 -2.40 2.47 -6.08
N TYR A 97 -3.52 2.06 -5.48
CA TYR A 97 -3.51 1.50 -4.11
C TYR A 97 -3.44 -0.02 -4.08
N LEU A 98 -3.89 -0.71 -5.13
CA LEU A 98 -3.98 -2.16 -5.17
C LEU A 98 -2.61 -2.84 -5.01
N LYS A 99 -1.58 -2.38 -5.74
CA LYS A 99 -0.24 -2.99 -5.66
C LYS A 99 0.35 -2.85 -4.26
N PRO A 100 0.48 -1.64 -3.67
CA PRO A 100 0.97 -1.49 -2.31
C PRO A 100 0.16 -2.28 -1.29
N TRP A 101 -1.15 -2.40 -1.50
CA TRP A 101 -2.00 -3.21 -0.64
C TRP A 101 -1.69 -4.72 -0.75
N PHE A 102 -1.51 -5.24 -1.96
CA PHE A 102 -1.23 -6.65 -2.19
C PHE A 102 0.15 -7.06 -1.66
N THR A 103 1.13 -6.15 -1.76
CA THR A 103 2.50 -6.38 -1.32
C THR A 103 2.73 -6.02 0.15
N ALA A 104 1.69 -5.62 0.88
CA ALA A 104 1.75 -5.17 2.28
C ALA A 104 2.42 -6.14 3.24
N THR A 105 2.28 -7.44 2.97
CA THR A 105 2.78 -8.54 3.80
C THR A 105 4.29 -8.72 3.70
N ILE A 106 4.93 -8.12 2.70
CA ILE A 106 6.35 -8.31 2.42
C ILE A 106 7.14 -7.21 3.15
N ALA A 107 7.66 -7.55 4.32
CA ALA A 107 8.32 -6.59 5.21
C ALA A 107 9.49 -5.84 4.55
N ALA A 108 10.37 -6.56 3.87
CA ALA A 108 11.60 -6.00 3.29
C ALA A 108 11.33 -4.82 2.33
N ILE A 109 10.26 -4.91 1.53
CA ILE A 109 9.93 -3.92 0.51
C ILE A 109 9.02 -2.81 1.03
N ALA A 110 8.57 -2.87 2.28
CA ALA A 110 7.59 -1.93 2.82
C ALA A 110 8.06 -0.46 2.75
N PRO A 111 9.32 -0.10 3.09
CA PRO A 111 9.77 1.28 2.98
C PRO A 111 9.74 1.81 1.53
N ARG A 112 10.20 1.02 0.56
CA ARG A 112 10.17 1.41 -0.86
C ARG A 112 8.76 1.49 -1.41
N THR A 113 7.92 0.54 -1.03
CA THR A 113 6.50 0.53 -1.42
C THR A 113 5.76 1.77 -0.89
N ASP A 114 6.03 2.20 0.35
CA ASP A 114 5.47 3.42 0.92
C ASP A 114 5.91 4.68 0.17
N LEU A 115 7.20 4.78 -0.14
CA LEU A 115 7.75 5.91 -0.88
C LEU A 115 7.23 5.97 -2.32
N GLN A 116 7.11 4.81 -2.96
CA GLN A 116 6.53 4.68 -4.29
C GLN A 116 5.04 5.07 -4.29
N LEU A 117 4.25 4.58 -3.33
CA LEU A 117 2.85 4.95 -3.19
C LEU A 117 2.69 6.46 -2.99
N ALA A 118 3.55 7.11 -2.20
CA ALA A 118 3.53 8.56 -2.05
C ALA A 118 3.77 9.26 -3.40
N THR A 119 4.77 8.81 -4.15
CA THR A 119 5.11 9.32 -5.49
C THR A 119 3.96 9.12 -6.47
N ASP A 120 3.33 7.96 -6.47
CA ASP A 120 2.21 7.62 -7.36
C ASP A 120 0.98 8.49 -7.06
N ILE A 121 0.67 8.73 -5.77
CA ILE A 121 -0.39 9.65 -5.35
C ILE A 121 -0.09 11.08 -5.82
N ILE A 122 1.15 11.56 -5.66
CA ILE A 122 1.56 12.91 -6.09
C ILE A 122 1.42 13.09 -7.60
N ASN A 123 1.69 12.03 -8.37
CA ASN A 123 1.61 12.04 -9.83
C ASN A 123 0.20 11.72 -10.36
N TYR A 124 -0.76 11.40 -9.49
CA TYR A 124 -2.11 11.03 -9.90
C TYR A 124 -2.92 12.27 -10.29
N THR A 125 -2.94 12.60 -11.59
CA THR A 125 -3.62 13.78 -12.14
C THR A 125 -5.09 13.57 -12.48
N ARG A 126 -5.54 12.31 -12.52
CA ARG A 126 -6.90 11.96 -12.98
C ARG A 126 -7.99 12.52 -12.06
N SER A 127 -7.80 12.40 -10.75
CA SER A 127 -8.71 12.99 -9.76
C SER A 127 -7.89 13.63 -8.65
N PRO A 128 -7.60 14.93 -8.76
CA PRO A 128 -6.87 15.68 -7.73
C PRO A 128 -7.54 15.58 -6.36
N ALA A 129 -8.88 15.56 -6.31
CA ALA A 129 -9.62 15.39 -5.06
C ALA A 129 -9.33 14.05 -4.37
N VAL A 130 -9.26 12.94 -5.11
CA VAL A 130 -8.88 11.63 -4.54
C VAL A 130 -7.41 11.68 -4.09
N ALA A 131 -6.52 12.23 -4.91
CA ALA A 131 -5.10 12.34 -4.61
C ALA A 131 -4.83 13.15 -3.33
N ASP A 132 -5.51 14.29 -3.15
CA ASP A 132 -5.39 15.14 -1.96
C ASP A 132 -5.84 14.42 -0.69
N ILE A 133 -6.97 13.72 -0.77
CA ILE A 133 -7.50 12.92 0.34
C ILE A 133 -6.55 11.76 0.68
N ALA A 134 -6.03 11.08 -0.34
CA ALA A 134 -5.08 9.99 -0.19
C ALA A 134 -3.74 10.47 0.39
N GLY A 135 -3.21 11.58 -0.10
CA GLY A 135 -1.98 12.20 0.40
C GLY A 135 -2.12 12.68 1.85
N ALA A 136 -3.26 13.28 2.20
CA ALA A 136 -3.56 13.66 3.59
C ALA A 136 -3.71 12.45 4.53
N ALA A 137 -4.15 11.29 4.01
CA ALA A 137 -4.16 10.04 4.75
C ALA A 137 -2.73 9.50 4.91
N LEU A 138 -1.98 9.35 3.81
CA LEU A 138 -0.65 8.75 3.80
C LEU A 138 0.37 9.57 4.61
N LYS A 139 0.29 10.91 4.58
CA LYS A 139 1.13 11.81 5.41
C LYS A 139 1.09 11.45 6.91
N ASN A 140 0.02 10.83 7.38
CA ASN A 140 -0.13 10.42 8.78
C ASN A 140 0.34 8.99 9.07
N HIS A 141 0.74 8.25 8.05
CA HIS A 141 1.03 6.82 8.10
C HIS A 141 2.35 6.47 7.41
N LEU A 142 3.37 7.35 7.46
CA LEU A 142 4.71 7.07 6.92
C LEU A 142 5.55 6.26 7.92
N TRP A 143 5.04 5.12 8.36
CA TRP A 143 5.67 4.35 9.43
C TRP A 143 6.95 3.70 8.95
N TYR A 144 6.96 3.04 7.79
CA TYR A 144 8.14 2.35 7.26
C TYR A 144 9.28 3.28 6.84
N LEU A 145 9.01 4.58 6.66
CA LEU A 145 10.02 5.62 6.41
C LEU A 145 10.64 6.18 7.70
N HIS A 146 10.24 5.68 8.87
CA HIS A 146 10.87 6.04 10.13
C HIS A 146 12.28 5.43 10.25
N GLY A 147 13.17 6.13 10.95
CA GLY A 147 14.60 5.79 11.03
C GLY A 147 14.89 4.38 11.50
N VAL A 148 14.05 3.77 12.35
CA VAL A 148 14.19 2.36 12.72
C VAL A 148 13.65 1.44 11.63
N THR A 149 12.36 1.56 11.29
CA THR A 149 11.68 0.63 10.36
C THR A 149 12.21 0.67 8.92
N VAL A 150 12.85 1.77 8.50
CA VAL A 150 13.53 1.84 7.19
C VAL A 150 14.65 0.79 7.09
N GLY A 151 15.14 0.28 8.22
CA GLY A 151 16.09 -0.83 8.27
C GLY A 151 15.63 -2.09 7.53
N LEU A 152 14.31 -2.30 7.36
CA LEU A 152 13.75 -3.37 6.53
C LEU A 152 14.27 -3.33 5.08
N ALA A 153 14.48 -2.11 4.55
CA ALA A 153 14.93 -1.90 3.19
C ALA A 153 16.33 -2.43 2.90
N PHE A 154 17.17 -2.67 3.91
CA PHE A 154 18.49 -3.29 3.70
C PHE A 154 18.39 -4.68 3.06
N PHE A 155 17.26 -5.36 3.27
CA PHE A 155 16.94 -6.68 2.75
C PHE A 155 16.04 -6.65 1.50
N ASP A 156 15.73 -5.47 0.97
CA ASP A 156 15.04 -5.31 -0.31
C ASP A 156 16.03 -5.54 -1.45
N GLU A 157 15.72 -6.46 -2.35
CA GLU A 157 16.59 -6.82 -3.48
C GLU A 157 16.39 -5.91 -4.69
N GLU A 158 15.26 -5.19 -4.75
CA GLU A 158 14.96 -4.28 -5.84
C GLU A 158 15.55 -2.88 -5.60
N ILE A 159 16.14 -2.63 -4.42
CA ILE A 159 16.89 -1.38 -4.19
C ILE A 159 18.22 -1.46 -4.94
N PRO A 160 18.51 -0.48 -5.83
CA PRO A 160 19.74 -0.43 -6.59
C PRO A 160 21.01 -0.47 -5.72
N LEU A 161 22.06 -1.12 -6.23
CA LEU A 161 23.32 -1.30 -5.50
C LEU A 161 23.95 0.02 -5.04
N ASN A 162 23.92 1.06 -5.88
CA ASN A 162 24.41 2.39 -5.53
C ASN A 162 23.63 2.99 -4.36
N GLU A 163 22.30 2.85 -4.34
CA GLU A 163 21.47 3.32 -3.24
C GLU A 163 21.73 2.51 -1.95
N LYS A 164 21.99 1.20 -2.04
CA LYS A 164 22.43 0.41 -0.87
C LYS A 164 23.75 0.92 -0.29
N ARG A 165 24.72 1.27 -1.15
CA ARG A 165 25.98 1.88 -0.72
C ARG A 165 25.73 3.21 -0.01
N ASP A 166 24.84 4.05 -0.54
CA ASP A 166 24.44 5.32 0.10
C ASP A 166 23.75 5.08 1.46
N MET A 167 22.90 4.05 1.57
CA MET A 167 22.26 3.68 2.83
C MET A 167 23.31 3.32 3.90
N VAL A 168 24.32 2.51 3.56
CA VAL A 168 25.41 2.17 4.48
C VAL A 168 26.20 3.40 4.90
N ALA A 169 26.58 4.26 3.96
CA ALA A 169 27.30 5.51 4.25
C ALA A 169 26.53 6.41 5.24
N ARG A 170 25.20 6.44 5.12
CA ARG A 170 24.34 7.22 6.01
C ARG A 170 24.24 6.70 7.44
N LEU A 171 24.54 5.43 7.70
CA LEU A 171 24.55 4.88 9.07
C LEU A 171 25.58 5.58 9.96
N SER A 172 26.66 6.12 9.39
CA SER A 172 27.73 6.78 10.14
C SER A 172 27.67 8.31 10.07
N CYS A 173 27.17 8.88 8.97
CA CYS A 173 27.24 10.33 8.73
C CYS A 173 25.95 11.09 9.05
N ALA A 174 24.78 10.44 9.03
CA ALA A 174 23.52 11.13 9.22
C ALA A 174 23.13 11.22 10.71
N PRO A 175 22.75 12.42 11.18
CA PRO A 175 22.39 12.62 12.58
C PRO A 175 21.18 11.75 12.94
N PRO A 176 21.07 11.32 14.22
CA PRO A 176 19.96 10.49 14.66
C PRO A 176 18.64 11.19 14.38
N GLN A 177 17.68 10.45 13.85
CA GLN A 177 16.35 10.98 13.62
C GLN A 177 15.72 11.35 14.96
N LYS A 178 15.15 12.56 15.04
CA LYS A 178 14.43 12.99 16.25
C LYS A 178 13.34 11.98 16.58
N VAL A 179 13.32 11.52 17.82
CA VAL A 179 12.30 10.59 18.33
C VAL A 179 10.94 11.28 18.19
N SER A 180 10.10 10.78 17.28
CA SER A 180 8.71 11.21 17.19
C SER A 180 7.88 10.42 18.21
N PRO A 181 6.89 11.02 18.89
CA PRO A 181 6.03 10.31 19.84
C PRO A 181 5.32 9.10 19.22
N TRP A 182 5.15 9.15 17.90
CA TRP A 182 4.33 8.23 17.10
C TRP A 182 5.16 7.23 16.30
N ARG A 183 6.49 7.15 16.51
CA ARG A 183 7.44 6.25 15.81
C ARG A 183 7.27 6.19 14.28
N ARG A 184 6.84 7.30 13.68
CA ARG A 184 6.65 7.47 12.24
C ARG A 184 7.54 8.58 11.70
N TYR A 185 7.78 8.56 10.39
CA TYR A 185 8.35 9.71 9.73
C TYR A 185 7.36 10.88 9.76
N VAL A 186 7.83 12.04 10.22
CA VAL A 186 7.03 13.26 10.29
C VAL A 186 7.69 14.28 9.36
N LEU A 187 6.98 14.65 8.30
CA LEU A 187 7.36 15.76 7.43
C LEU A 187 7.54 17.02 8.28
N ALA A 188 8.58 17.81 8.01
CA ALA A 188 8.78 19.08 8.71
C ALA A 188 7.55 19.98 8.52
N PRO A 189 7.22 20.87 9.49
CA PRO A 189 5.98 21.65 9.46
C PRO A 189 5.75 22.46 8.16
N LYS A 190 6.83 22.88 7.49
CA LYS A 190 6.79 23.65 6.24
C LYS A 190 6.92 22.78 4.97
N SER A 191 7.16 21.49 5.11
CA SER A 191 7.35 20.58 3.97
C SER A 191 6.01 20.12 3.41
N SER A 192 5.83 20.32 2.11
CA SER A 192 4.72 19.74 1.34
C SER A 192 4.86 18.22 1.26
N PHE A 193 3.74 17.51 1.10
CA PHE A 193 3.74 16.07 0.82
C PHE A 193 4.51 15.76 -0.48
N SER A 194 4.51 16.69 -1.44
CA SER A 194 5.27 16.58 -2.69
C SER A 194 6.80 16.45 -2.50
N PHE A 195 7.32 16.81 -1.33
CA PHE A 195 8.73 16.61 -0.98
C PHE A 195 9.18 15.15 -1.09
N LEU A 196 8.28 14.19 -0.85
CA LEU A 196 8.60 12.76 -0.91
C LEU A 196 8.98 12.30 -2.33
N LYS A 197 8.53 13.01 -3.38
CA LYS A 197 8.83 12.66 -4.77
C LYS A 197 10.31 12.78 -5.12
N SER A 198 11.06 13.64 -4.44
CA SER A 198 12.49 13.86 -4.69
C SER A 198 13.39 13.07 -3.75
N LYS A 199 12.85 12.04 -3.07
CA LYS A 199 13.56 11.29 -2.05
C LYS A 199 13.87 9.88 -2.50
N SER A 200 15.01 9.39 -2.01
CA SER A 200 15.41 7.99 -2.07
C SER A 200 15.22 7.35 -0.68
N ILE A 201 15.31 6.03 -0.59
CA ILE A 201 15.31 5.30 0.68
C ILE A 201 16.50 5.69 1.54
N SER A 202 17.65 5.91 0.91
CA SER A 202 18.83 6.36 1.65
C SER A 202 18.54 7.66 2.42
N ASP A 203 17.68 8.58 1.93
CA ASP A 203 17.35 9.83 2.63
C ASP A 203 16.66 9.65 3.99
N PHE A 204 16.12 8.45 4.26
CA PHE A 204 15.46 8.13 5.52
C PHE A 204 16.37 7.34 6.48
N VAL A 205 17.53 6.87 6.01
CA VAL A 205 18.52 6.16 6.80
C VAL A 205 19.33 7.13 7.66
N SER A 206 19.53 6.77 8.92
CA SER A 206 20.37 7.52 9.86
C SER A 206 21.08 6.60 10.84
N THR A 207 21.90 7.15 11.74
CA THR A 207 22.44 6.40 12.90
C THR A 207 21.33 5.69 13.71
N THR A 208 20.10 6.23 13.77
CA THR A 208 18.95 5.58 14.40
C THR A 208 18.57 4.24 13.76
N THR A 209 18.90 4.04 12.48
CA THR A 209 18.63 2.80 11.75
C THR A 209 19.42 1.62 12.30
N LEU A 210 20.55 1.85 12.98
CA LEU A 210 21.29 0.78 13.66
C LEU A 210 20.44 0.09 14.74
N ASN A 211 19.52 0.82 15.38
CA ASN A 211 18.62 0.27 16.40
C ASN A 211 17.69 -0.81 15.84
N PHE A 212 17.40 -0.80 14.54
CA PHE A 212 16.59 -1.85 13.93
C PHE A 212 17.26 -3.21 14.02
N PHE A 213 18.56 -3.28 13.74
CA PHE A 213 19.32 -4.51 13.86
C PHE A 213 19.39 -4.98 15.32
N ASP A 214 19.51 -4.05 16.28
CA ASP A 214 19.49 -4.39 17.71
C ASP A 214 18.13 -4.95 18.16
N VAL A 215 17.04 -4.27 17.79
CA VAL A 215 15.67 -4.67 18.16
C VAL A 215 15.30 -6.01 17.54
N MET A 216 15.69 -6.23 16.27
CA MET A 216 15.44 -7.47 15.54
C MET A 216 16.47 -8.57 15.86
N LYS A 217 17.49 -8.28 16.67
CA LYS A 217 18.61 -9.17 17.01
C LYS A 217 19.32 -9.74 15.78
N LEU A 218 19.52 -8.90 14.78
CA LEU A 218 20.18 -9.25 13.53
C LEU A 218 21.67 -8.98 13.61
N ASP A 219 22.46 -9.83 12.98
CA ASP A 219 23.90 -9.65 12.88
C ASP A 219 24.20 -8.41 12.01
N LYS A 220 25.15 -7.57 12.42
CA LYS A 220 25.52 -6.33 11.72
C LYS A 220 26.86 -6.40 11.01
N SER A 221 27.60 -7.52 11.13
CA SER A 221 28.96 -7.65 10.62
C SER A 221 29.04 -7.45 9.10
N PHE A 222 28.00 -7.89 8.38
CA PHE A 222 27.87 -7.72 6.94
C PHE A 222 27.85 -6.25 6.49
N LEU A 223 27.48 -5.30 7.36
CA LEU A 223 27.48 -3.87 7.05
C LEU A 223 28.90 -3.30 6.84
N ASN A 224 29.94 -4.02 7.27
CA ASN A 224 31.34 -3.65 7.03
C ASN A 224 31.84 -4.06 5.64
N GLU A 225 31.09 -4.89 4.94
CA GLU A 225 31.38 -5.33 3.57
C GLU A 225 30.60 -4.48 2.56
N ASP A 226 31.14 -4.38 1.35
CA ASP A 226 30.42 -3.72 0.26
C ASP A 226 29.09 -4.44 -0.01
N PRO A 227 27.96 -3.71 -0.21
CA PRO A 227 26.66 -4.29 -0.48
C PRO A 227 26.59 -5.28 -1.65
N GLU A 228 27.54 -5.22 -2.58
CA GLU A 228 27.69 -6.18 -3.68
C GLU A 228 27.97 -7.60 -3.18
N LYS A 229 28.64 -7.75 -2.03
CA LYS A 229 29.00 -9.04 -1.42
C LYS A 229 27.93 -9.61 -0.49
N TRP A 230 26.94 -8.79 -0.10
CA TRP A 230 25.89 -9.21 0.83
C TRP A 230 25.15 -10.49 0.41
N PRO A 231 24.79 -10.70 -0.88
CA PRO A 231 24.10 -11.92 -1.30
C PRO A 231 24.87 -13.21 -0.99
N GLU A 232 26.20 -13.15 -0.90
CA GLU A 232 27.09 -14.29 -0.60
C GLU A 232 27.42 -14.38 0.89
N ASN A 233 27.18 -13.32 1.67
CA ASN A 233 27.48 -13.26 3.09
C ASN A 233 26.49 -14.13 3.90
N PRO A 234 26.97 -15.15 4.64
CA PRO A 234 26.08 -16.05 5.40
C PRO A 234 25.21 -15.35 6.44
N LYS A 235 25.74 -14.30 7.09
CA LYS A 235 25.01 -13.52 8.09
C LYS A 235 23.91 -12.67 7.47
N TYR A 236 24.18 -12.09 6.30
CA TYR A 236 23.14 -11.40 5.54
C TYR A 236 22.03 -12.37 5.10
N GLN A 237 22.38 -13.56 4.60
CA GLN A 237 21.40 -14.57 4.17
C GLN A 237 20.51 -15.03 5.35
N GLU A 238 21.10 -15.27 6.52
CA GLU A 238 20.39 -15.62 7.76
C GLU A 238 19.41 -14.50 8.15
N ASN A 239 19.89 -13.26 8.22
CA ASN A 239 19.04 -12.11 8.52
C ASN A 239 17.92 -11.92 7.49
N ARG A 240 18.21 -12.11 6.20
CA ARG A 240 17.23 -12.00 5.11
C ARG A 240 16.13 -13.04 5.25
N ALA A 241 16.45 -14.27 5.66
CA ALA A 241 15.45 -15.31 5.91
C ALA A 241 14.51 -14.91 7.05
N ILE A 242 15.04 -14.34 8.13
CA ILE A 242 14.24 -13.82 9.26
C ILE A 242 13.29 -12.72 8.78
N ILE A 243 13.80 -11.73 8.03
CA ILE A 243 12.96 -10.62 7.54
C ILE A 243 11.91 -11.09 6.54
N LYS A 244 12.21 -12.08 5.70
CA LYS A 244 11.20 -12.67 4.80
C LYS A 244 10.07 -13.39 5.55
N ALA A 245 10.39 -14.00 6.70
CA ALA A 245 9.39 -14.64 7.55
C ALA A 245 8.59 -13.63 8.42
N LEU A 246 9.00 -12.35 8.45
CA LEU A 246 8.33 -11.33 9.25
C LEU A 246 6.97 -10.97 8.64
N HIS A 247 5.90 -11.31 9.36
CA HIS A 247 4.55 -11.01 8.93
C HIS A 247 4.14 -9.58 9.31
N VAL A 248 3.85 -8.75 8.31
CA VAL A 248 3.55 -7.33 8.47
C VAL A 248 2.15 -7.05 7.91
N VAL A 249 1.13 -6.87 8.76
CA VAL A 249 -0.28 -6.88 8.27
C VAL A 249 -1.14 -5.67 8.66
N ASN A 250 -0.69 -4.79 9.56
CA ASN A 250 -1.65 -3.88 10.21
C ASN A 250 -1.74 -2.44 9.67
N ASP A 251 -0.69 -1.87 9.07
CA ASP A 251 -0.69 -0.42 8.74
C ASP A 251 -1.51 -0.09 7.49
N ILE A 252 -1.42 -0.92 6.45
CA ILE A 252 -2.04 -0.65 5.14
C ILE A 252 -3.57 -0.75 5.17
N ALA A 253 -4.13 -1.60 6.04
CA ALA A 253 -5.57 -1.68 6.26
C ALA A 253 -6.10 -0.41 6.95
N GLU A 254 -5.39 0.11 7.96
CA GLU A 254 -5.77 1.34 8.67
C GLU A 254 -5.73 2.57 7.73
N ARG A 255 -4.68 2.69 6.92
CA ARG A 255 -4.56 3.70 5.85
C ARG A 255 -5.73 3.67 4.88
N GLY A 256 -6.06 2.47 4.42
CA GLY A 256 -7.15 2.26 3.46
C GLY A 256 -8.50 2.63 4.06
N VAL A 257 -8.78 2.24 5.31
CA VAL A 257 -10.01 2.64 6.01
C VAL A 257 -10.11 4.17 6.08
N ALA A 258 -9.02 4.85 6.43
CA ALA A 258 -8.99 6.30 6.54
C ALA A 258 -9.26 6.99 5.19
N LEU A 259 -8.66 6.47 4.10
CA LEU A 259 -8.86 6.97 2.74
C LEU A 259 -10.32 6.86 2.32
N VAL A 260 -10.92 5.67 2.46
CA VAL A 260 -12.32 5.44 2.07
C VAL A 260 -13.28 6.26 2.93
N LYS A 261 -13.07 6.33 4.24
CA LYS A 261 -13.89 7.15 5.14
C LYS A 261 -13.83 8.64 4.78
N ARG A 262 -12.67 9.15 4.37
CA ARG A 262 -12.49 10.56 4.00
C ARG A 262 -13.01 10.88 2.61
N PHE A 263 -12.99 9.91 1.69
CA PHE A 263 -13.49 10.09 0.33
C PHE A 263 -15.01 10.01 0.27
N ILE A 264 -15.62 9.03 0.95
CA ILE A 264 -17.08 8.81 0.98
C ILE A 264 -17.74 9.64 2.10
N LYS A 265 -17.20 10.81 2.45
CA LYS A 265 -17.59 11.59 3.64
C LYS A 265 -18.98 12.27 3.57
N ASN A 266 -19.90 11.76 2.75
CA ASN A 266 -21.25 12.28 2.52
C ASN A 266 -22.25 11.10 2.57
N PRO A 267 -23.51 11.29 3.00
CA PRO A 267 -24.23 10.72 4.16
C PRO A 267 -24.27 9.18 4.31
N LEU A 268 -23.68 8.43 3.39
CA LEU A 268 -23.67 6.96 3.29
C LEU A 268 -22.95 6.26 4.44
N THR A 269 -22.09 6.99 5.18
CA THR A 269 -21.24 6.39 6.22
C THR A 269 -21.66 6.76 7.64
N ARG A 270 -22.78 7.49 7.83
CA ARG A 270 -23.23 7.86 9.19
C ARG A 270 -24.03 6.75 9.87
N LYS A 271 -24.64 5.84 9.09
CA LYS A 271 -25.37 4.67 9.57
C LYS A 271 -25.10 3.48 8.65
N GLU A 272 -24.96 2.30 9.23
CA GLU A 272 -24.91 1.00 8.51
C GLU A 272 -26.10 0.84 7.55
N GLU A 273 -27.26 1.38 7.94
CA GLU A 273 -28.50 1.46 7.17
C GLU A 273 -28.33 2.19 5.82
N GLY A 274 -27.52 3.26 5.74
CA GLY A 274 -27.37 4.06 4.51
C GLY A 274 -26.67 3.35 3.34
N PHE A 275 -26.03 2.21 3.58
CA PHE A 275 -25.50 1.34 2.53
C PHE A 275 -26.51 0.28 2.05
N GLN A 276 -27.50 -0.07 2.87
CA GLN A 276 -28.61 -0.94 2.48
C GLN A 276 -29.76 -0.13 1.84
N ASP A 277 -30.00 1.10 2.30
CA ASP A 277 -30.99 2.04 1.75
C ASP A 277 -30.63 2.56 0.34
N LEU A 278 -29.44 2.23 -0.19
CA LEU A 278 -29.06 2.49 -1.59
C LEU A 278 -29.55 1.41 -2.56
N LEU A 279 -30.03 0.28 -2.03
CA LEU A 279 -30.52 -0.88 -2.78
C LEU A 279 -32.05 -1.06 -2.66
N LEU A 280 -32.72 -0.12 -2.01
CA LEU A 280 -34.18 -0.02 -1.86
C LEU A 280 -34.64 1.35 -2.39
#